data_AF-A0A2G4KCT9-F1
#
_entry.id   AF-A0A2G4KCT9-F1
#
_cell.length_a   1.000
_cell.length_b   1.000
_cell.length_c   1.000
_cell.angle_alpha   90.00
_cell.angle_beta   90.00
_cell.angle_gamma   90.00
#
_symmetry.space_group_name_H-M   'P 1'
#
loop_
_entity.id
_entity.type
_entity.pdbx_description
1 polymer ?
#
loop_
_entity_poly.entity_id
_entity_poly.type
_entity_poly.pdbx_seq_one_letter_code
_entity_poly.pdbx_strand_id
1 'polypeptide(L)'
;MTTPLERLQSGYYNSDPVSATNPGGFDDDGHEINFPAALADIAAVTAVVAGLADAAAAQVVLANAAAASAANAPGTKSTSISSINLGTLVLGTAVNLAINEAGKAYAVGQSVVWAVTADPAKQFSGVITAFDATAKTMTVVPQYKSGTGTFAAWTVAITAPIDTTLTGRVTALETEIARLKSRLRLTKQELL
;
A
#
# COMPACT_ATOMS: atom_id res chain seq x y z
N MET A 1 5.69 -2.41 50.15
CA MET A 1 4.58 -2.04 49.25
C MET A 1 4.69 -0.55 49.01
N THR A 2 5.03 -0.13 47.80
CA THR A 2 5.38 1.27 47.52
C THR A 2 4.36 1.96 46.62
N THR A 3 3.53 1.23 45.88
CA THR A 3 2.50 1.83 45.00
C THR A 3 1.07 1.57 45.45
N PRO A 4 0.11 2.45 45.08
CA PRO A 4 -1.33 2.21 45.26
C PRO A 4 -1.82 0.88 44.67
N LEU A 5 -1.35 0.53 43.47
CA LEU A 5 -1.74 -0.71 42.80
C LEU A 5 -1.28 -1.95 43.57
N GLU A 6 -0.04 -1.93 44.06
CA GLU A 6 0.50 -3.02 44.88
C GLU A 6 -0.31 -3.21 46.17
N ARG A 7 -0.67 -2.12 46.87
CA ARG A 7 -1.49 -2.21 48.10
C ARG A 7 -2.87 -2.80 47.83
N LEU A 8 -3.52 -2.37 46.76
CA LEU A 8 -4.84 -2.89 46.37
C LEU A 8 -4.79 -4.38 45.96
N GLN A 9 -3.72 -4.82 45.30
CA GLN A 9 -3.59 -6.20 44.81
C GLN A 9 -3.09 -7.19 45.88
N SER A 10 -2.29 -6.73 46.84
CA SER A 10 -1.61 -7.63 47.79
C SER A 10 -2.45 -7.98 49.03
N GLY A 11 -3.70 -7.52 49.10
CA GLY A 11 -4.52 -7.65 50.32
C GLY A 11 -4.03 -6.78 51.48
N TYR A 12 -3.31 -5.68 51.19
CA TYR A 12 -2.90 -4.72 52.24
C TYR A 12 -4.13 -4.21 52.98
N TYR A 13 -5.16 -3.81 52.24
CA TYR A 13 -6.48 -3.53 52.78
C TYR A 13 -7.25 -4.83 52.97
N ASN A 14 -7.59 -5.16 54.20
CA ASN A 14 -8.26 -6.40 54.57
C ASN A 14 -9.24 -6.20 55.74
N SER A 15 -10.06 -7.22 55.99
CA SER A 15 -11.08 -7.19 57.05
C SER A 15 -10.55 -7.50 58.45
N ASP A 16 -9.26 -7.80 58.60
CA ASP A 16 -8.67 -8.14 59.90
C ASP A 16 -8.42 -6.87 60.74
N PRO A 17 -8.22 -6.97 62.07
CA PRO A 17 -7.90 -5.84 62.92
C PRO A 17 -6.64 -5.09 62.52
N VAL A 18 -6.68 -3.76 62.63
CA VAL A 18 -5.49 -2.94 62.44
C VAL A 18 -4.46 -3.22 63.55
N SER A 19 -3.21 -3.44 63.17
CA SER A 19 -2.12 -3.69 64.12
C SER A 19 -0.76 -3.31 63.55
N ALA A 20 0.30 -3.35 64.36
CA ALA A 20 1.66 -3.09 63.91
C ALA A 20 2.13 -4.06 62.79
N THR A 21 1.59 -5.28 62.78
CA THR A 21 1.87 -6.30 61.75
C THR A 21 0.83 -6.32 60.62
N ASN A 22 -0.33 -5.69 60.82
CA ASN A 22 -1.40 -5.52 59.82
C ASN A 22 -1.86 -4.06 59.76
N PRO A 23 -1.05 -3.15 59.20
CA PRO A 23 -1.38 -1.72 59.20
C PRO A 23 -2.58 -1.36 58.31
N GLY A 24 -3.00 -2.23 57.38
CA GLY A 24 -4.11 -1.97 56.45
C GLY A 24 -5.44 -2.63 56.84
N GLY A 25 -5.55 -3.19 58.03
CA GLY A 25 -6.79 -3.78 58.55
C GLY A 25 -7.93 -2.77 58.75
N PHE A 26 -9.17 -3.19 58.52
CA PHE A 26 -10.36 -2.34 58.68
C PHE A 26 -11.09 -2.51 60.02
N ASP A 27 -10.83 -3.60 60.75
CA ASP A 27 -11.43 -3.85 62.06
C ASP A 27 -10.64 -3.16 63.20
N ASP A 28 -11.14 -3.18 64.44
CA ASP A 28 -10.61 -2.42 65.60
C ASP A 28 -10.48 -0.91 65.29
N ASP A 29 -11.55 -0.31 64.76
CA ASP A 29 -11.62 1.09 64.31
C ASP A 29 -10.62 1.48 63.20
N GLY A 30 -9.92 0.50 62.60
CA GLY A 30 -8.99 0.72 61.49
C GLY A 30 -9.65 1.32 60.23
N HIS A 31 -10.96 1.14 60.07
CA HIS A 31 -11.74 1.69 58.96
C HIS A 31 -11.66 3.22 58.85
N GLU A 32 -11.65 3.96 59.96
CA GLU A 32 -11.57 5.43 59.92
C GLU A 32 -10.24 5.92 59.31
N ILE A 33 -9.18 5.15 59.50
CA ILE A 33 -7.82 5.46 59.01
C ILE A 33 -7.63 4.92 57.59
N ASN A 34 -7.98 3.66 57.37
CA ASN A 34 -7.61 2.94 56.17
C ASN A 34 -8.60 3.10 55.02
N PHE A 35 -9.88 3.43 55.28
CA PHE A 35 -10.87 3.59 54.21
C PHE A 35 -10.57 4.82 53.32
N PRO A 36 -10.24 6.01 53.87
CA PRO A 36 -9.81 7.15 53.06
C PRO A 36 -8.54 6.85 52.26
N ALA A 37 -7.59 6.11 52.82
CA ALA A 37 -6.36 5.71 52.14
C ALA A 37 -6.64 4.73 50.99
N ALA A 38 -7.50 3.73 51.21
CA ALA A 38 -7.92 2.79 50.17
C ALA A 38 -8.67 3.51 49.02
N LEU A 39 -9.52 4.47 49.36
CA LEU A 39 -10.22 5.28 48.36
C LEU A 39 -9.24 6.14 47.54
N ALA A 40 -8.24 6.76 48.19
CA ALA A 40 -7.21 7.53 47.51
C ALA A 40 -6.39 6.65 46.56
N ASP A 41 -6.09 5.41 46.95
CA ASP A 41 -5.39 4.45 46.11
C ASP A 41 -6.22 4.00 44.91
N ILE A 42 -7.52 3.75 45.11
CA ILE A 42 -8.46 3.44 44.03
C ILE A 42 -8.48 4.62 43.04
N ALA A 43 -8.62 5.85 43.52
CA ALA A 43 -8.62 7.04 42.68
C ALA A 43 -7.32 7.20 41.88
N ALA A 44 -6.16 6.93 42.52
CA ALA A 44 -4.87 6.96 41.85
C ALA A 44 -4.77 5.92 40.72
N VAL A 45 -5.23 4.68 40.96
CA VAL A 45 -5.26 3.64 39.92
C VAL A 45 -6.24 3.99 38.81
N THR A 46 -7.44 4.50 39.13
CA THR A 46 -8.41 4.95 38.14
C THR A 46 -7.85 6.06 37.26
N ALA A 47 -7.13 7.03 37.82
CA ALA A 47 -6.48 8.09 37.05
C ALA A 47 -5.41 7.55 36.09
N VAL A 48 -4.61 6.57 36.54
CA VAL A 48 -3.63 5.89 35.67
C VAL A 48 -4.33 5.16 34.52
N VAL A 49 -5.39 4.40 34.81
CA VAL A 49 -6.15 3.65 33.79
C VAL A 49 -6.79 4.60 32.78
N ALA A 50 -7.36 5.73 33.22
CA ALA A 50 -7.91 6.75 32.33
C ALA A 50 -6.82 7.33 31.41
N GLY A 51 -5.65 7.67 31.95
CA GLY A 51 -4.52 8.15 31.15
C GLY A 51 -4.01 7.12 30.14
N LEU A 52 -4.00 5.83 30.50
CA LEU A 52 -3.67 4.75 29.57
C LEU A 52 -4.71 4.59 28.46
N ALA A 53 -6.00 4.75 28.77
CA ALA A 53 -7.08 4.69 27.79
C ALA A 53 -6.98 5.85 26.78
N ASP A 54 -6.73 7.08 27.26
CA ASP A 54 -6.52 8.25 26.40
C ASP A 54 -5.28 8.09 25.51
N ALA A 55 -4.18 7.60 26.08
CA ALA A 55 -2.96 7.30 25.33
C ALA A 55 -3.20 6.23 24.25
N ALA A 56 -3.95 5.17 24.56
CA ALA A 56 -4.31 4.13 23.60
C ALA A 56 -5.17 4.68 22.46
N ALA A 57 -6.17 5.52 22.76
CA ALA A 57 -6.99 6.17 21.75
C ALA A 57 -6.15 7.08 20.82
N ALA A 58 -5.20 7.84 21.38
CA ALA A 58 -4.27 8.65 20.59
C ALA A 58 -3.38 7.78 19.68
N GLN A 59 -2.89 6.64 20.17
CA GLN A 59 -2.09 5.71 19.37
C GLN A 59 -2.86 5.12 18.19
N VAL A 60 -4.16 4.84 18.35
CA VAL A 60 -5.02 4.38 17.24
C VAL A 60 -5.11 5.44 16.14
N VAL A 61 -5.27 6.72 16.51
CA VAL A 61 -5.29 7.83 15.53
C VAL A 61 -3.98 7.92 14.77
N LEU A 62 -2.84 7.85 15.47
CA LEU A 62 -1.51 7.88 14.86
C LEU A 62 -1.28 6.68 13.94
N ALA A 63 -1.68 5.48 14.37
CA ALA A 63 -1.55 4.26 13.57
C ALA A 63 -2.37 4.36 12.27
N ASN A 64 -3.60 4.87 12.33
CA ASN A 64 -4.44 5.07 11.16
C ASN A 64 -3.84 6.12 10.20
N ALA A 65 -3.31 7.21 10.75
CA ALA A 65 -2.63 8.24 9.94
C ALA A 65 -1.37 7.68 9.26
N ALA A 66 -0.58 6.87 9.97
CA ALA A 66 0.60 6.20 9.42
C ALA A 66 0.23 5.16 8.34
N ALA A 67 -0.85 4.40 8.54
CA ALA A 67 -1.34 3.47 7.53
C ALA A 67 -1.80 4.20 6.26
N ALA A 68 -2.52 5.32 6.42
CA ALA A 68 -2.95 6.15 5.30
C ALA A 68 -1.77 6.79 4.56
N SER A 69 -0.73 7.26 5.26
CA SER A 69 0.45 7.83 4.63
C SER A 69 1.26 6.77 3.87
N ALA A 70 1.41 5.56 4.42
CA ALA A 70 2.06 4.44 3.76
C ALA A 70 1.33 3.99 2.48
N ALA A 71 0.00 3.89 2.53
CA ALA A 71 -0.82 3.53 1.36
C ALA A 71 -0.72 4.56 0.23
N ASN A 72 -0.54 5.85 0.58
CA ASN A 72 -0.39 6.94 -0.36
C ASN A 72 1.06 7.30 -0.67
N ALA A 73 2.03 6.54 -0.15
CA ALA A 73 3.44 6.84 -0.32
C ALA A 73 3.79 6.90 -1.82
N PRO A 74 4.63 7.86 -2.26
CA PRO A 74 4.85 8.14 -3.69
C PRO A 74 5.35 6.96 -4.53
N GLY A 75 6.04 5.99 -3.92
CA GLY A 75 6.59 4.79 -4.58
C GLY A 75 5.64 3.58 -4.65
N THR A 76 4.38 3.73 -4.24
CA THR A 76 3.39 2.64 -4.26
C THR A 76 2.65 2.56 -5.59
N LYS A 77 1.78 1.56 -5.74
CA LYS A 77 0.86 1.44 -6.88
C LYS A 77 -0.09 2.63 -7.00
N SER A 78 -0.60 2.85 -8.20
CA SER A 78 -1.67 3.80 -8.52
C SER A 78 -2.81 3.06 -9.22
N THR A 79 -3.93 3.74 -9.42
CA THR A 79 -5.06 3.23 -10.19
C THR A 79 -5.41 4.16 -11.34
N SER A 80 -6.13 3.65 -12.33
CA SER A 80 -6.61 4.46 -13.45
C SER A 80 -7.98 4.01 -13.94
N ILE A 81 -8.77 4.99 -14.36
CA ILE A 81 -10.06 4.81 -15.05
C ILE A 81 -9.98 5.04 -16.56
N SER A 82 -8.77 5.19 -17.12
CA SER A 82 -8.61 5.41 -18.56
C SER A 82 -9.16 4.23 -19.35
N SER A 83 -10.08 4.49 -20.29
CA SER A 83 -10.64 3.46 -21.15
C SER A 83 -9.64 3.10 -22.25
N ILE A 84 -9.06 1.90 -22.18
CA ILE A 84 -8.08 1.41 -23.15
C ILE A 84 -8.59 0.11 -23.75
N ASN A 85 -8.58 0.04 -25.08
CA ASN A 85 -8.82 -1.20 -25.81
C ASN A 85 -7.49 -1.89 -26.11
N LEU A 86 -7.20 -3.00 -25.41
CA LEU A 86 -5.97 -3.78 -25.60
C LEU A 86 -5.87 -4.41 -27.00
N GLY A 87 -7.01 -4.70 -27.63
CA GLY A 87 -7.06 -5.23 -28.99
C GLY A 87 -6.49 -4.24 -30.00
N THR A 88 -6.86 -2.96 -29.90
CA THR A 88 -6.43 -1.90 -30.82
C THR A 88 -5.23 -1.09 -30.32
N LEU A 89 -4.73 -1.36 -29.11
CA LEU A 89 -3.54 -0.71 -28.57
C LEU A 89 -2.32 -0.98 -29.46
N VAL A 90 -1.71 0.06 -30.00
CA VAL A 90 -0.53 -0.04 -30.87
C VAL A 90 0.75 0.06 -30.03
N LEU A 91 1.63 -0.93 -30.15
CA LEU A 91 2.94 -0.90 -29.48
C LEU A 91 3.85 0.15 -30.14
N GLY A 92 4.72 0.77 -29.35
CA GLY A 92 5.63 1.82 -29.81
C GLY A 92 4.99 3.19 -30.04
N THR A 93 3.67 3.30 -29.90
CA THR A 93 2.94 4.57 -30.03
C THR A 93 2.55 5.10 -28.66
N ALA A 94 2.87 6.36 -28.37
CA ALA A 94 2.56 6.98 -27.09
C ALA A 94 1.04 7.04 -26.85
N VAL A 95 0.64 6.74 -25.61
CA VAL A 95 -0.74 6.84 -25.14
C VAL A 95 -0.78 7.71 -23.90
N ASN A 96 -1.69 8.69 -23.88
CA ASN A 96 -1.94 9.55 -22.74
C ASN A 96 -3.01 8.93 -21.84
N LEU A 97 -2.70 8.84 -20.56
CA LEU A 97 -3.50 8.15 -19.55
C LEU A 97 -3.65 9.05 -18.33
N ALA A 98 -4.78 8.96 -17.65
CA ALA A 98 -4.96 9.56 -16.34
C ALA A 98 -4.59 8.55 -15.25
N ILE A 99 -4.05 9.00 -14.12
CA ILE A 99 -4.00 8.22 -12.88
C ILE A 99 -4.94 8.86 -11.85
N ASN A 100 -5.41 8.10 -10.87
CA ASN A 100 -6.40 8.61 -9.92
C ASN A 100 -5.75 9.37 -8.75
N GLU A 101 -4.56 8.94 -8.35
CA GLU A 101 -3.81 9.45 -7.21
C GLU A 101 -2.84 10.57 -7.63
N ALA A 102 -2.84 11.69 -6.89
CA ALA A 102 -1.82 12.74 -7.02
C ALA A 102 -0.55 12.38 -6.23
N GLY A 103 0.54 13.10 -6.49
CA GLY A 103 1.76 13.03 -5.65
C GLY A 103 2.54 11.73 -5.74
N LYS A 104 2.29 10.91 -6.77
CA LYS A 104 3.07 9.71 -7.07
C LYS A 104 4.43 10.09 -7.64
N ALA A 105 5.47 9.31 -7.33
CA ALA A 105 6.85 9.55 -7.74
C ALA A 105 7.25 8.74 -8.97
N TYR A 106 6.38 8.70 -9.97
CA TYR A 106 6.77 8.19 -11.28
C TYR A 106 7.75 9.16 -11.95
N ALA A 107 8.71 8.64 -12.69
CA ALA A 107 9.68 9.43 -13.44
C ALA A 107 9.71 9.00 -14.91
N VAL A 108 9.98 9.97 -15.78
CA VAL A 108 10.23 9.72 -17.20
C VAL A 108 11.41 8.75 -17.35
N GLY A 109 11.26 7.76 -18.24
CA GLY A 109 12.23 6.69 -18.46
C GLY A 109 12.00 5.43 -17.62
N GLN A 110 11.14 5.48 -16.59
CA GLN A 110 10.77 4.27 -15.84
C GLN A 110 9.84 3.38 -16.64
N SER A 111 9.97 2.06 -16.44
CA SER A 111 9.01 1.09 -16.93
C SER A 111 7.86 0.91 -15.95
N VAL A 112 6.64 0.88 -16.50
CA VAL A 112 5.40 0.66 -15.76
C VAL A 112 4.60 -0.46 -16.37
N VAL A 113 3.87 -1.17 -15.52
CA VAL A 113 2.84 -2.12 -15.90
C VAL A 113 1.47 -1.56 -15.52
N TRP A 114 0.53 -1.74 -16.44
CA TRP A 114 -0.87 -1.40 -16.31
C TRP A 114 -1.66 -2.70 -16.46
N ALA A 115 -2.15 -3.23 -15.35
CA ALA A 115 -2.88 -4.49 -15.29
C ALA A 115 -4.35 -4.24 -14.97
N VAL A 116 -5.27 -4.93 -15.66
CA VAL A 116 -6.70 -4.82 -15.38
C VAL A 116 -6.96 -5.31 -13.94
N THR A 117 -7.62 -4.48 -13.13
CA THR A 117 -7.78 -4.75 -11.69
C THR A 117 -8.50 -6.07 -11.41
N ALA A 118 -9.52 -6.40 -12.21
CA ALA A 118 -10.31 -7.63 -12.06
C ALA A 118 -9.70 -8.85 -12.76
N ASP A 119 -8.76 -8.65 -13.69
CA ASP A 119 -8.12 -9.74 -14.44
C ASP A 119 -6.68 -9.35 -14.84
N PRO A 120 -5.70 -9.47 -13.92
CA PRO A 120 -4.35 -8.98 -14.14
C PRO A 120 -3.58 -9.66 -15.28
N ALA A 121 -4.05 -10.80 -15.80
CA ALA A 121 -3.47 -11.43 -16.99
C ALA A 121 -3.67 -10.57 -18.25
N LYS A 122 -4.67 -9.69 -18.23
CA LYS A 122 -4.89 -8.65 -19.23
C LYS A 122 -4.15 -7.39 -18.80
N GLN A 123 -3.11 -7.04 -19.54
CA GLN A 123 -2.19 -5.97 -19.14
C GLN A 123 -1.43 -5.41 -20.34
N PHE A 124 -0.84 -4.24 -20.14
CA PHE A 124 0.24 -3.75 -20.99
C PHE A 124 1.35 -3.16 -20.13
N SER A 125 2.55 -3.12 -20.67
CA SER A 125 3.69 -2.49 -20.02
C SER A 125 4.48 -1.65 -21.01
N GLY A 126 5.13 -0.62 -20.52
CA GLY A 126 5.78 0.39 -21.35
C GLY A 126 6.63 1.36 -20.57
N VAL A 127 7.21 2.32 -21.27
CA VAL A 127 8.08 3.35 -20.68
C VAL A 127 7.34 4.67 -20.59
N ILE A 128 7.45 5.33 -19.44
CA ILE A 128 6.91 6.67 -19.23
C ILE A 128 7.72 7.69 -20.05
N THR A 129 7.06 8.46 -20.90
CA THR A 129 7.68 9.54 -21.69
C THR A 129 7.30 10.93 -21.20
N ALA A 130 6.19 11.06 -20.47
CA ALA A 130 5.83 12.28 -19.75
C ALA A 130 5.00 11.91 -18.51
N PHE A 131 5.15 12.68 -17.44
CA PHE A 131 4.34 12.51 -16.23
C PHE A 131 4.15 13.84 -15.52
N ASP A 132 2.91 14.14 -15.16
CA ASP A 132 2.53 15.29 -14.35
C ASP A 132 1.75 14.78 -13.13
N ALA A 133 2.41 14.84 -11.96
CA ALA A 133 1.84 14.38 -10.70
C ALA A 133 0.66 15.25 -10.21
N THR A 134 0.62 16.52 -10.63
CA THR A 134 -0.41 17.48 -10.24
C THR A 134 -1.63 17.36 -11.14
N ALA A 135 -1.43 17.29 -12.46
CA ALA A 135 -2.48 17.06 -13.44
C ALA A 135 -2.97 15.60 -13.48
N LYS A 136 -2.25 14.70 -12.82
CA LYS A 136 -2.51 13.25 -12.76
C LYS A 136 -2.51 12.61 -14.15
N THR A 137 -1.61 13.05 -15.01
CA THR A 137 -1.48 12.54 -16.37
C THR A 137 -0.15 11.83 -16.55
N MET A 138 -0.17 10.75 -17.33
CA MET A 138 0.99 9.93 -17.66
C MET A 138 0.93 9.58 -19.15
N THR A 139 2.00 9.87 -19.87
CA THR A 139 2.20 9.38 -21.23
C THR A 139 3.10 8.17 -21.17
N VAL A 140 2.63 7.05 -21.72
CA VAL A 140 3.38 5.79 -21.78
C VAL A 140 3.51 5.36 -23.22
N VAL A 141 4.70 4.89 -23.61
CA VAL A 141 4.90 4.15 -24.86
C VAL A 141 4.79 2.67 -24.55
N PRO A 142 3.69 1.98 -24.93
CA PRO A 142 3.54 0.55 -24.69
C PRO A 142 4.58 -0.24 -25.48
N GLN A 143 5.23 -1.20 -24.85
CA GLN A 143 6.23 -2.08 -25.46
C GLN A 143 5.79 -3.54 -25.45
N TYR A 144 4.86 -3.89 -24.56
CA TYR A 144 4.28 -5.22 -24.44
C TYR A 144 2.79 -5.10 -24.09
N LYS A 145 1.99 -6.06 -24.56
CA LYS A 145 0.59 -6.22 -24.17
C LYS A 145 0.19 -7.69 -24.14
N SER A 146 -0.78 -8.01 -23.30
CA SER A 146 -1.40 -9.32 -23.15
C SER A 146 -2.91 -9.18 -23.03
N GLY A 147 -3.65 -10.01 -23.75
CA GLY A 147 -5.11 -10.00 -23.77
C GLY A 147 -5.72 -9.02 -24.78
N THR A 148 -7.06 -9.03 -24.83
CA THR A 148 -7.88 -8.20 -25.73
C THR A 148 -9.12 -7.70 -24.99
N GLY A 149 -9.79 -6.67 -25.53
CA GLY A 149 -10.98 -6.05 -24.95
C GLY A 149 -10.73 -4.61 -24.46
N THR A 150 -11.81 -3.93 -24.08
CA THR A 150 -11.77 -2.56 -23.53
C THR A 150 -11.95 -2.59 -22.03
N PHE A 151 -11.04 -1.94 -21.30
CA PHE A 151 -11.08 -1.88 -19.84
C PHE A 151 -10.84 -0.45 -19.35
N ALA A 152 -11.45 -0.12 -18.22
CA ALA A 152 -11.40 1.19 -17.58
C ALA A 152 -11.13 1.07 -16.07
N ALA A 153 -10.49 -0.03 -15.65
CA ALA A 153 -10.09 -0.25 -14.26
C ALA A 153 -8.71 -0.91 -14.26
N TRP A 154 -7.70 -0.10 -13.93
CA TRP A 154 -6.30 -0.50 -14.00
C TRP A 154 -5.60 -0.31 -12.67
N THR A 155 -4.73 -1.25 -12.33
CA THR A 155 -3.69 -1.09 -11.34
C THR A 155 -2.37 -0.78 -12.05
N VAL A 156 -1.70 0.27 -11.61
CA VAL A 156 -0.48 0.81 -12.22
C VAL A 156 0.68 0.66 -11.24
N ALA A 157 1.79 0.07 -11.67
CA ALA A 157 2.97 -0.11 -10.82
C ALA A 157 4.26 0.04 -11.63
N ILE A 158 5.34 0.44 -10.95
CA ILE A 158 6.69 0.39 -11.50
C ILE A 158 7.07 -1.08 -11.69
N THR A 159 7.73 -1.39 -12.80
CA THR A 159 8.22 -2.74 -13.12
C THR A 159 9.65 -2.67 -13.66
N ALA A 160 10.31 -3.82 -13.74
CA ALA A 160 11.62 -3.92 -14.36
C ALA A 160 11.55 -3.49 -15.84
N PRO A 161 12.63 -2.92 -16.40
CA PRO A 161 12.70 -2.61 -17.83
C PRO A 161 12.35 -3.82 -18.69
N ILE A 162 11.52 -3.60 -19.71
CA ILE A 162 11.19 -4.63 -20.69
C ILE A 162 12.40 -4.78 -21.60
N ASP A 163 12.89 -6.01 -21.77
CA ASP A 163 13.97 -6.30 -22.70
C ASP A 163 13.47 -6.17 -24.14
N THR A 164 13.66 -4.98 -24.72
CA THR A 164 13.29 -4.69 -26.11
C THR A 164 14.23 -5.33 -27.13
N THR A 165 15.35 -5.95 -26.72
CA THR A 165 16.28 -6.56 -27.68
C THR A 165 15.67 -7.77 -28.38
N LEU A 166 14.80 -8.54 -27.73
CA LEU A 166 14.06 -9.61 -28.41
C LEU A 166 13.03 -9.07 -29.40
N THR A 167 12.25 -8.04 -29.02
CA THR A 167 11.24 -7.44 -29.91
C THR A 167 11.87 -6.82 -31.16
N GLY A 168 12.98 -6.09 -31.01
CA GLY A 168 13.71 -5.52 -32.15
C GLY A 168 14.29 -6.59 -33.09
N ARG A 169 14.76 -7.71 -32.53
CA ARG A 169 15.24 -8.86 -33.32
C ARG A 169 14.11 -9.57 -34.07
N VAL A 170 12.92 -9.69 -33.48
CA VAL A 170 11.74 -10.30 -34.12
C VAL A 170 11.26 -9.47 -35.31
N THR A 171 11.10 -8.16 -35.16
CA THR A 171 10.68 -7.27 -36.28
C THR A 171 11.70 -7.28 -37.44
N ALA A 172 13.00 -7.31 -37.12
CA ALA A 172 14.05 -7.45 -38.12
C ALA A 172 13.95 -8.80 -38.88
N LEU A 173 13.69 -9.90 -38.15
CA LEU A 173 13.45 -11.22 -38.72
C LEU A 173 12.21 -11.28 -39.61
N GLU A 174 11.10 -10.67 -39.19
CA GLU A 174 9.86 -10.63 -39.98
C GLU A 174 10.05 -9.86 -41.29
N THR A 175 10.80 -8.76 -41.25
CA THR A 175 11.14 -7.97 -42.44
C THR A 175 12.01 -8.77 -43.40
N GLU A 176 13.02 -9.48 -42.89
CA GLU A 176 13.88 -10.32 -43.72
C GLU A 176 13.12 -11.53 -44.31
N ILE A 177 12.23 -12.15 -43.53
CA ILE A 177 11.35 -13.21 -44.03
C ILE A 177 10.47 -12.69 -45.17
N ALA A 178 9.91 -11.49 -45.06
CA ALA A 178 9.11 -10.87 -46.12
C ALA A 178 9.94 -10.61 -47.38
N ARG A 179 11.19 -10.12 -47.22
CA ARG A 179 12.15 -9.91 -48.31
C ARG A 179 12.54 -11.22 -49.00
N LEU A 180 12.80 -12.28 -48.25
CA LEU A 180 13.15 -13.59 -48.80
C LEU A 180 11.96 -14.21 -49.56
N LYS A 181 10.74 -14.07 -49.04
CA LYS A 181 9.52 -14.52 -49.72
C LYS A 181 9.28 -13.81 -51.04
N SER A 182 9.55 -12.50 -51.13
CA SER A 182 9.39 -11.76 -52.40
C SER A 182 10.42 -12.18 -53.44
N ARG A 183 11.69 -12.36 -53.05
CA ARG A 183 12.75 -12.85 -53.95
C ARG A 183 12.44 -14.24 -54.51
N LEU A 184 11.99 -15.16 -53.67
CA LEU A 184 11.64 -16.52 -54.10
C LEU A 184 10.52 -16.54 -55.14
N ARG A 185 9.53 -15.64 -55.02
CA ARG A 185 8.45 -15.50 -56.01
C ARG A 185 8.97 -15.03 -57.36
N LEU A 186 9.91 -14.08 -57.36
CA LEU A 186 10.54 -13.59 -58.60
C LEU A 186 11.29 -14.71 -59.32
N THR A 187 12.13 -15.45 -58.59
CA THR A 187 12.95 -16.52 -59.19
C THR A 187 12.10 -17.65 -59.76
N LYS A 188 10.94 -17.94 -59.16
CA LYS A 188 9.98 -18.93 -59.69
C LYS A 188 9.30 -18.48 -60.99
N GLN A 189 9.12 -17.17 -61.19
CA GLN A 189 8.52 -16.64 -62.42
C GLN A 189 9.51 -16.64 -63.60
N GLU A 190 10.81 -16.60 -63.34
CA GLU A 190 11.86 -16.64 -64.36
C GLU A 190 12.19 -18.07 -64.86
N LEU A 191 11.66 -19.10 -64.18
CA LEU A 191 11.90 -20.52 -64.45
C LEU A 191 10.72 -21.22 -65.17
N LEU A 192 9.70 -20.46 -65.57
CA LEU A 192 8.53 -20.90 -66.34
C LEU A 192 8.52 -20.21 -67.70
#